data_AF-A0A9P5NXF7-F1
#
_entry.id   AF-A0A9P5NXF7-F1
#
_cell.length_a   1.000
_cell.length_b   1.000
_cell.length_c   1.000
_cell.angle_alpha   90.00
_cell.angle_beta   90.00
_cell.angle_gamma   90.00
#
_symmetry.space_group_name_H-M   'P 1'
#
loop_
_entity.id
_entity.type
_entity.pdbx_description
1 polymer ?
#
loop_
_entity_poly.entity_id
_entity_poly.type
_entity_poly.pdbx_seq_one_letter_code
_entity_poly.pdbx_strand_id
1 'polypeptide(L)'
;MSKIRFTLNTDAANLVRVAIENGITHLDGAQMYNNEDTLAQNPCSGETVKESLKASLARLGLDYIDLFLIHDPTPATKEGKLAEWWKGLEEVHEEGLAKNIGVSNFKIEDLKIVLETGKIVPAANQAAEPLVKFCQEKGIAIESYGGQTPLKSRGKPVTTGQVLTKWLLQKNVIVVTTTSKVERIKEFQDAEDVPT
;
A
#
# COMPACT_ATOMS: atom_id res chain seq x y z
N MET A 1 2.29 12.29 4.32
CA MET A 1 1.38 12.46 3.18
C MET A 1 0.14 11.62 3.45
N SER A 2 -1.04 12.21 3.34
CA SER A 2 -2.33 11.52 3.52
C SER A 2 -2.82 11.00 2.16
N LYS A 3 -3.25 9.73 2.10
CA LYS A 3 -3.60 8.98 0.88
C LYS A 3 -5.00 8.36 1.02
N ILE A 4 -5.79 8.38 -0.05
CA ILE A 4 -7.12 7.74 -0.10
C ILE A 4 -7.16 6.72 -1.25
N ARG A 5 -7.71 5.52 -0.97
CA ARG A 5 -7.92 4.44 -1.94
C ARG A 5 -9.41 4.29 -2.23
N PHE A 6 -9.75 4.14 -3.51
CA PHE A 6 -11.13 3.91 -3.94
C PHE A 6 -11.48 2.42 -3.98
N THR A 7 -12.77 2.11 -3.83
CA THR A 7 -13.34 0.76 -3.79
C THR A 7 -14.18 0.45 -5.03
N LEU A 8 -14.32 -0.84 -5.33
CA LEU A 8 -15.04 -1.36 -6.49
C LEU A 8 -16.45 -0.75 -6.69
N ASN A 9 -16.80 -0.45 -7.95
CA ASN A 9 -18.15 -0.10 -8.41
C ASN A 9 -18.87 1.05 -7.64
N THR A 10 -18.13 2.02 -7.10
CA THR A 10 -18.71 3.17 -6.39
C THR A 10 -18.44 4.45 -7.18
N ASP A 11 -19.42 5.37 -7.28
CA ASP A 11 -19.18 6.71 -7.81
C ASP A 11 -18.14 7.46 -6.98
N ALA A 12 -16.92 7.51 -7.51
CA ALA A 12 -15.76 8.08 -6.84
C ALA A 12 -15.71 9.61 -6.94
N ALA A 13 -16.51 10.26 -7.81
CA ALA A 13 -16.37 11.69 -8.09
C ALA A 13 -16.55 12.57 -6.84
N ASN A 14 -17.57 12.26 -6.03
CA ASN A 14 -17.78 12.95 -4.76
C ASN A 14 -16.68 12.66 -3.73
N LEU A 15 -16.16 11.43 -3.69
CA LEU A 15 -15.09 11.05 -2.77
C LEU A 15 -13.76 11.73 -3.14
N VAL A 16 -13.44 11.80 -4.44
CA VAL A 16 -12.30 12.54 -4.99
C VAL A 16 -12.39 14.01 -4.63
N ARG A 17 -13.56 14.64 -4.88
CA ARG A 17 -13.78 16.06 -4.56
C ARG A 17 -13.58 16.33 -3.07
N VAL A 18 -14.23 15.55 -2.20
CA VAL A 18 -14.08 15.68 -0.75
C VAL A 18 -12.63 15.48 -0.32
N ALA A 19 -11.92 14.51 -0.91
CA ALA A 19 -10.50 14.28 -0.63
C ALA A 19 -9.66 15.52 -0.97
N ILE A 20 -9.81 16.06 -2.18
CA ILE A 20 -9.05 17.24 -2.64
C ILE A 20 -9.38 18.48 -1.80
N GLU A 21 -10.67 18.74 -1.53
CA GLU A 21 -11.13 19.85 -0.67
C GLU A 21 -10.53 19.76 0.75
N ASN A 22 -10.19 18.56 1.22
CA ASN A 22 -9.55 18.31 2.52
C ASN A 22 -8.04 18.10 2.43
N GLY A 23 -7.40 18.54 1.33
CA GLY A 23 -5.95 18.56 1.19
C GLY A 23 -5.30 17.21 0.89
N ILE A 24 -6.08 16.21 0.46
CA ILE A 24 -5.54 14.96 -0.07
C ILE A 24 -5.07 15.19 -1.50
N THR A 25 -3.78 14.98 -1.73
CA THR A 25 -3.16 15.15 -3.05
C THR A 25 -2.74 13.82 -3.68
N HIS A 26 -2.87 12.70 -2.95
CA HIS A 26 -2.53 11.36 -3.43
C HIS A 26 -3.78 10.48 -3.48
N LEU A 27 -4.23 10.18 -4.68
CA LEU A 27 -5.43 9.41 -4.98
C LEU A 27 -5.03 8.05 -5.59
N ASP A 28 -5.58 6.96 -5.08
CA ASP A 28 -5.22 5.59 -5.47
C ASP A 28 -6.42 4.86 -6.10
N GLY A 29 -6.31 4.58 -7.39
CA GLY A 29 -7.28 3.82 -8.18
C GLY A 29 -6.61 2.62 -8.87
N ALA A 30 -7.42 1.73 -9.44
CA ALA A 30 -6.94 0.63 -10.27
C ALA A 30 -7.98 0.25 -11.31
N GLN A 31 -7.53 -0.16 -12.50
CA GLN A 31 -8.39 -0.61 -13.61
C GLN A 31 -9.42 -1.65 -13.19
N MET A 32 -8.99 -2.63 -12.38
CA MET A 32 -9.87 -3.71 -11.92
C MET A 32 -11.01 -3.27 -11.00
N TYR A 33 -10.96 -2.04 -10.47
CA TYR A 33 -12.02 -1.58 -9.58
C TYR A 33 -13.30 -1.23 -10.33
N ASN A 34 -13.26 -1.14 -11.67
CA ASN A 34 -14.39 -0.72 -12.52
C ASN A 34 -15.04 0.59 -12.02
N ASN A 35 -14.31 1.36 -11.22
CA ASN A 35 -14.66 2.70 -10.76
C ASN A 35 -13.79 3.74 -11.47
N GLU A 36 -12.86 3.28 -12.31
CA GLU A 36 -12.29 4.10 -13.35
C GLU A 36 -13.41 4.72 -14.16
N ASP A 37 -14.57 4.09 -14.32
CA ASP A 37 -15.75 4.65 -15.02
C ASP A 37 -16.35 5.90 -14.37
N THR A 38 -16.20 6.07 -13.06
CA THR A 38 -16.50 7.31 -12.32
C THR A 38 -15.29 8.24 -12.17
N LEU A 39 -14.17 7.80 -12.75
CA LEU A 39 -13.02 8.57 -13.19
C LEU A 39 -12.94 8.60 -14.76
N ALA A 40 -14.06 8.23 -15.45
CA ALA A 40 -14.39 7.97 -16.89
C ALA A 40 -14.37 6.53 -17.52
N GLN A 41 -15.26 6.31 -18.50
CA GLN A 41 -15.97 5.06 -18.88
C GLN A 41 -15.25 3.95 -19.71
N ASN A 42 -15.73 2.72 -19.47
CA ASN A 42 -15.72 1.44 -20.21
C ASN A 42 -14.43 0.56 -20.22
N PRO A 43 -14.57 -0.78 -20.11
CA PRO A 43 -13.44 -1.71 -19.98
C PRO A 43 -12.89 -2.11 -21.35
N CYS A 44 -11.56 -2.09 -21.49
CA CYS A 44 -10.87 -2.79 -22.57
C CYS A 44 -9.56 -3.39 -22.03
N SER A 45 -9.37 -4.66 -22.33
CA SER A 45 -8.09 -5.34 -22.26
C SER A 45 -7.13 -4.70 -23.27
N GLY A 46 -6.20 -3.88 -22.83
CA GLY A 46 -5.04 -3.53 -23.66
C GLY A 46 -4.20 -4.80 -23.89
N GLU A 47 -3.75 -5.04 -25.12
CA GLU A 47 -2.86 -6.17 -25.42
C GLU A 47 -1.48 -5.95 -24.79
N THR A 48 -1.13 -4.68 -24.54
CA THR A 48 0.15 -4.24 -23.95
C THR A 48 -0.02 -3.28 -22.76
N VAL A 49 1.03 -3.18 -21.91
CA VAL A 49 1.09 -2.24 -20.77
C VAL A 49 0.84 -0.80 -21.18
N LYS A 50 1.38 -0.39 -22.33
CA LYS A 50 1.28 0.97 -22.84
C LYS A 50 -0.14 1.33 -23.25
N GLU A 51 -0.82 0.44 -23.97
CA GLU A 51 -2.22 0.64 -24.35
C GLU A 51 -3.11 0.70 -23.11
N SER A 52 -2.83 -0.16 -22.12
CA SER A 52 -3.51 -0.14 -20.83
C SER A 52 -3.38 1.22 -20.13
N LEU A 53 -2.16 1.77 -20.00
CA LEU A 53 -1.97 3.09 -19.39
C LEU A 53 -2.63 4.21 -20.19
N LYS A 54 -2.47 4.22 -21.53
CA LYS A 54 -3.11 5.24 -22.39
C LYS A 54 -4.63 5.22 -22.27
N ALA A 55 -5.23 4.04 -22.15
CA ALA A 55 -6.66 3.92 -21.92
C ALA A 55 -7.07 4.50 -20.55
N SER A 56 -6.32 4.22 -19.49
CA SER A 56 -6.57 4.84 -18.17
C SER A 56 -6.40 6.36 -18.18
N LEU A 57 -5.36 6.89 -18.84
CA LEU A 57 -5.13 8.33 -18.98
C LEU A 57 -6.27 9.01 -19.75
N ALA A 58 -6.71 8.41 -20.85
CA ALA A 58 -7.84 8.91 -21.63
C ALA A 58 -9.15 8.91 -20.83
N ARG A 59 -9.37 7.88 -19.99
CA ARG A 59 -10.48 7.86 -19.04
C ARG A 59 -10.34 9.02 -18.04
N LEU A 60 -9.21 9.09 -17.34
CA LEU A 60 -8.96 10.11 -16.32
C LEU A 60 -8.95 11.56 -16.84
N GLY A 61 -8.85 11.77 -18.17
CA GLY A 61 -8.66 13.08 -18.77
C GLY A 61 -7.31 13.69 -18.41
N LEU A 62 -6.28 12.86 -18.23
CA LEU A 62 -4.94 13.25 -17.82
C LEU A 62 -3.92 12.98 -18.92
N ASP A 63 -2.90 13.82 -19.00
CA ASP A 63 -1.77 13.61 -19.90
C ASP A 63 -0.70 12.67 -19.31
N TYR A 64 -0.65 12.55 -17.98
CA TYR A 64 0.29 11.69 -17.26
C TYR A 64 -0.28 11.22 -15.91
N ILE A 65 0.34 10.21 -15.29
CA ILE A 65 0.08 9.79 -13.92
C ILE A 65 1.36 9.82 -13.07
N ASP A 66 1.27 10.12 -11.78
CA ASP A 66 2.46 10.22 -10.93
C ASP A 66 3.07 8.85 -10.57
N LEU A 67 2.25 7.80 -10.44
CA LEU A 67 2.68 6.43 -10.14
C LEU A 67 1.79 5.41 -10.86
N PHE A 68 2.39 4.51 -11.63
CA PHE A 68 1.71 3.40 -12.29
C PHE A 68 2.26 2.05 -11.81
N LEU A 69 1.38 1.11 -11.47
CA LEU A 69 1.75 -0.15 -10.80
C LEU A 69 1.30 -1.38 -11.58
N ILE A 70 2.12 -2.44 -11.60
CA ILE A 70 1.59 -3.79 -11.86
C ILE A 70 0.75 -4.20 -10.66
N HIS A 71 -0.55 -4.44 -10.87
CA HIS A 71 -1.48 -4.69 -9.77
C HIS A 71 -1.23 -6.03 -9.05
N ASP A 72 -0.93 -7.08 -9.81
CA ASP A 72 -0.66 -8.43 -9.31
C ASP A 72 0.31 -9.16 -10.26
N PRO A 73 1.38 -9.81 -9.74
CA PRO A 73 2.37 -10.48 -10.58
C PRO A 73 1.88 -11.82 -11.13
N THR A 74 0.88 -12.45 -10.51
CA THR A 74 0.50 -13.86 -10.72
C THR A 74 0.25 -14.22 -12.19
N PRO A 75 -0.51 -13.43 -12.99
CA PRO A 75 -0.73 -13.77 -14.39
C PRO A 75 0.58 -13.79 -15.18
N ALA A 76 1.39 -12.75 -15.04
CA ALA A 76 2.65 -12.60 -15.76
C ALA A 76 3.70 -13.63 -15.31
N THR A 77 3.79 -13.94 -14.01
CA THR A 77 4.69 -14.97 -13.48
C THR A 77 4.30 -16.36 -14.01
N LYS A 78 3.00 -16.69 -14.07
CA LYS A 78 2.53 -17.98 -14.62
C LYS A 78 2.84 -18.14 -16.11
N GLU A 79 2.80 -17.05 -16.87
CA GLU A 79 3.10 -17.05 -18.30
C GLU A 79 4.59 -16.83 -18.61
N GLY A 80 5.43 -16.61 -17.60
CA GLY A 80 6.85 -16.27 -17.80
C GLY A 80 7.09 -14.90 -18.44
N LYS A 81 6.10 -14.00 -18.38
CA LYS A 81 6.08 -12.68 -19.01
C LYS A 81 6.35 -11.51 -18.06
N LEU A 82 6.68 -11.77 -16.79
CA LEU A 82 6.86 -10.72 -15.80
C LEU A 82 7.92 -9.68 -16.20
N ALA A 83 9.04 -10.13 -16.79
CA ALA A 83 10.07 -9.25 -17.31
C ALA A 83 9.60 -8.39 -18.50
N GLU A 84 8.76 -8.96 -19.37
CA GLU A 84 8.15 -8.25 -20.50
C GLU A 84 7.20 -7.16 -20.02
N TRP A 85 6.36 -7.46 -19.03
CA TRP A 85 5.47 -6.48 -18.41
C TRP A 85 6.27 -5.36 -17.75
N TRP A 86 7.32 -5.69 -16.99
CA TRP A 86 8.15 -4.67 -16.37
C TRP A 86 8.81 -3.75 -17.40
N LYS A 87 9.33 -4.31 -18.49
CA LYS A 87 9.87 -3.53 -19.61
C LYS A 87 8.82 -2.57 -20.19
N GLY A 88 7.57 -3.01 -20.33
CA GLY A 88 6.48 -2.13 -20.74
C GLY A 88 6.22 -0.97 -19.77
N LEU A 89 6.42 -1.16 -18.47
CA LEU A 89 6.36 -0.08 -17.49
C LEU A 89 7.54 0.91 -17.66
N GLU A 90 8.75 0.39 -17.91
CA GLU A 90 9.92 1.24 -18.18
C GLU A 90 9.72 2.11 -19.42
N GLU A 91 9.14 1.56 -20.49
CA GLU A 91 8.83 2.30 -21.72
C GLU A 91 7.85 3.46 -21.48
N VAL A 92 6.76 3.23 -20.72
CA VAL A 92 5.82 4.33 -20.42
C VAL A 92 6.38 5.37 -19.45
N HIS A 93 7.35 4.98 -18.62
CA HIS A 93 8.10 5.91 -17.79
C HIS A 93 9.03 6.79 -18.63
N GLU A 94 9.80 6.19 -19.54
CA GLU A 94 10.68 6.89 -20.47
C GLU A 94 9.91 7.86 -21.39
N GLU A 95 8.69 7.50 -21.78
CA GLU A 95 7.78 8.36 -22.56
C GLU A 95 7.10 9.47 -21.73
N GLY A 96 7.29 9.51 -20.41
CA GLY A 96 6.72 10.53 -19.53
C GLY A 96 5.22 10.36 -19.22
N LEU A 97 4.61 9.25 -19.64
CA LEU A 97 3.20 8.93 -19.34
C LEU A 97 3.01 8.57 -17.86
N ALA A 98 4.05 8.01 -17.23
CA ALA A 98 4.10 7.76 -15.79
C ALA A 98 5.39 8.35 -15.18
N LYS A 99 5.27 9.25 -14.20
CA LYS A 99 6.46 9.83 -13.54
C LYS A 99 7.24 8.81 -12.73
N ASN A 100 6.56 7.84 -12.14
CA ASN A 100 7.15 6.73 -11.42
C ASN A 100 6.42 5.43 -11.77
N ILE A 101 7.14 4.32 -11.66
CA ILE A 101 6.62 2.98 -11.86
C ILE A 101 6.90 2.10 -10.67
N GLY A 102 5.98 1.19 -10.37
CA GLY A 102 6.10 0.30 -9.22
C GLY A 102 5.29 -0.96 -9.37
N VAL A 103 5.09 -1.66 -8.25
CA VAL A 103 4.42 -2.95 -8.21
C VAL A 103 3.45 -3.03 -7.04
N SER A 104 2.55 -4.00 -7.09
CA SER A 104 1.58 -4.29 -6.03
C SER A 104 1.44 -5.79 -5.83
N ASN A 105 1.39 -6.23 -4.58
CA ASN A 105 1.26 -7.64 -4.18
C ASN A 105 2.46 -8.52 -4.58
N PHE A 106 3.64 -7.94 -4.81
CA PHE A 106 4.82 -8.71 -5.20
C PHE A 106 5.48 -9.39 -4.01
N LYS A 107 5.88 -10.64 -4.22
CA LYS A 107 6.74 -11.39 -3.30
C LYS A 107 8.22 -11.14 -3.59
N ILE A 108 9.10 -11.65 -2.74
CA ILE A 108 10.55 -11.49 -2.89
C ILE A 108 11.01 -12.08 -4.23
N GLU A 109 10.44 -13.21 -4.64
CA GLU A 109 10.78 -13.91 -5.88
C GLU A 109 10.41 -13.07 -7.11
N ASP A 110 9.21 -12.47 -7.11
CA ASP A 110 8.76 -11.60 -8.21
C ASP A 110 9.61 -10.32 -8.28
N LEU A 111 9.93 -9.72 -7.12
CA LEU A 111 10.79 -8.54 -7.04
C LEU A 111 12.21 -8.82 -7.56
N LYS A 112 12.75 -10.02 -7.30
CA LYS A 112 14.06 -10.41 -7.85
C LYS A 112 14.04 -10.46 -9.37
N ILE A 113 13.00 -11.03 -9.97
CA ILE A 113 12.86 -11.06 -11.44
C ILE A 113 12.88 -9.63 -11.99
N VAL A 114 12.12 -8.72 -11.39
CA VAL A 114 12.09 -7.31 -11.80
C VAL A 114 13.45 -6.63 -11.62
N LEU A 115 14.10 -6.82 -10.48
CA LEU A 115 15.40 -6.20 -10.20
C LEU A 115 16.56 -6.77 -11.05
N GLU A 116 16.46 -8.01 -11.49
CA GLU A 116 17.47 -8.66 -12.34
C GLU A 116 17.28 -8.34 -13.83
N THR A 117 16.03 -8.15 -14.27
CA THR A 117 15.70 -7.93 -15.69
C THR A 117 15.46 -6.46 -16.06
N GLY A 118 15.06 -5.65 -15.08
CA GLY A 118 14.78 -4.23 -15.24
C GLY A 118 16.01 -3.34 -15.08
N LYS A 119 15.94 -2.15 -15.67
CA LYS A 119 16.90 -1.06 -15.50
C LYS A 119 16.49 -0.12 -14.37
N ILE A 120 15.18 -0.03 -14.09
CA ILE A 120 14.59 0.87 -13.12
C ILE A 120 14.18 0.08 -11.89
N VAL A 121 14.56 0.55 -10.71
CA VAL A 121 14.10 -0.02 -9.44
C VAL A 121 12.66 0.44 -9.20
N PRO A 122 11.71 -0.46 -8.86
CA PRO A 122 10.35 -0.08 -8.52
C PRO A 122 10.31 1.01 -7.45
N ALA A 123 9.61 2.11 -7.72
CA ALA A 123 9.49 3.21 -6.76
C ALA A 123 8.74 2.77 -5.49
N ALA A 124 7.77 1.86 -5.63
CA ALA A 124 7.01 1.31 -4.52
C ALA A 124 6.58 -0.15 -4.73
N ASN A 125 6.38 -0.87 -3.63
CA ASN A 125 5.60 -2.10 -3.56
C ASN A 125 4.36 -1.86 -2.68
N GLN A 126 3.17 -1.91 -3.29
CA GLN A 126 1.90 -1.75 -2.60
C GLN A 126 1.36 -3.11 -2.13
N ALA A 127 1.17 -3.32 -0.81
CA ALA A 127 0.80 -4.65 -0.29
C ALA A 127 -0.03 -4.60 1.00
N ALA A 128 -0.86 -5.62 1.22
CA ALA A 128 -1.51 -5.83 2.53
C ALA A 128 -0.49 -6.21 3.60
N GLU A 129 0.44 -7.09 3.24
CA GLU A 129 1.52 -7.59 4.08
C GLU A 129 2.86 -7.18 3.45
N PRO A 130 3.43 -6.03 3.86
CA PRO A 130 4.60 -5.47 3.20
C PRO A 130 5.90 -6.21 3.54
N LEU A 131 6.76 -6.38 2.55
CA LEU A 131 8.10 -6.96 2.68
C LEU A 131 9.11 -5.95 3.24
N VAL A 132 8.88 -5.48 4.47
CA VAL A 132 9.52 -4.27 5.03
C VAL A 132 11.04 -4.26 4.86
N LYS A 133 11.71 -5.30 5.36
CA LYS A 133 13.17 -5.38 5.34
C LYS A 133 13.73 -5.39 3.92
N PHE A 134 13.16 -6.23 3.06
CA PHE A 134 13.64 -6.39 1.69
C PHE A 134 13.45 -5.11 0.86
N CYS A 135 12.27 -4.47 0.95
CA CYS A 135 11.99 -3.24 0.22
C CYS A 135 12.90 -2.09 0.70
N GLN A 136 13.13 -1.95 2.01
CA GLN A 136 14.05 -0.94 2.55
C GLN A 136 15.49 -1.14 2.08
N GLU A 137 16.01 -2.38 2.10
CA GLU A 137 17.37 -2.70 1.62
C GLU A 137 17.57 -2.40 0.13
N LYS A 138 16.50 -2.47 -0.67
CA LYS A 138 16.53 -2.23 -2.12
C LYS A 138 16.11 -0.81 -2.52
N GLY A 139 15.80 0.07 -1.57
CA GLY A 139 15.34 1.43 -1.86
C GLY A 139 13.93 1.51 -2.46
N ILE A 140 13.10 0.48 -2.25
CA ILE A 140 11.71 0.41 -2.72
C ILE A 140 10.81 0.94 -1.61
N ALA A 141 9.98 1.95 -1.90
CA ALA A 141 9.02 2.45 -0.92
C ALA A 141 7.91 1.42 -0.65
N ILE A 142 7.29 1.51 0.51
CA ILE A 142 6.22 0.58 0.92
C ILE A 142 4.91 1.35 0.98
N GLU A 143 3.90 0.86 0.26
CA GLU A 143 2.53 1.36 0.38
C GLU A 143 1.64 0.28 0.99
N SER A 144 1.33 0.39 2.29
CA SER A 144 0.42 -0.55 2.92
C SER A 144 -1.03 -0.20 2.60
N TYR A 145 -1.80 -1.17 2.12
CA TYR A 145 -3.26 -1.08 2.09
C TYR A 145 -3.86 -2.04 3.11
N GLY A 146 -5.04 -1.70 3.64
CA GLY A 146 -5.69 -2.58 4.62
C GLY A 146 -4.88 -2.77 5.93
N GLY A 147 -3.80 -2.03 6.17
CA GLY A 147 -3.01 -2.10 7.41
C GLY A 147 -3.80 -1.73 8.67
N GLN A 148 -4.98 -1.11 8.52
CA GLN A 148 -5.92 -0.86 9.62
C GLN A 148 -6.92 -2.01 9.84
N THR A 149 -6.92 -3.05 9.01
CA THR A 149 -7.80 -4.22 9.17
C THR A 149 -7.62 -4.90 10.54
N PRO A 150 -6.40 -5.05 11.08
CA PRO A 150 -6.21 -5.54 12.46
C PRO A 150 -6.85 -4.65 13.53
N LEU A 151 -7.09 -3.35 13.26
CA LEU A 151 -7.81 -2.46 14.18
C LEU A 151 -9.34 -2.70 14.19
N LYS A 152 -9.88 -3.45 13.20
CA LYS A 152 -11.31 -3.79 13.13
C LYS A 152 -11.70 -4.92 14.07
N SER A 153 -10.76 -5.79 14.44
CA SER A 153 -10.88 -6.58 15.67
C SER A 153 -10.51 -5.65 16.83
N ARG A 154 -11.48 -5.28 17.66
CA ARG A 154 -11.16 -4.66 18.95
C ARG A 154 -10.25 -5.62 19.70
N GLY A 155 -8.97 -5.27 19.87
CA GLY A 155 -8.12 -5.91 20.85
C GLY A 155 -8.78 -5.84 22.24
N LYS A 156 -8.28 -6.61 23.19
CA LYS A 156 -8.74 -6.48 24.57
C LYS A 156 -8.55 -5.02 25.01
N PRO A 157 -9.55 -4.36 25.63
CA PRO A 157 -9.37 -3.03 26.18
C PRO A 157 -8.17 -3.04 27.14
N VAL A 158 -7.26 -2.07 26.98
CA VAL A 158 -6.10 -1.89 27.85
C VAL A 158 -6.29 -0.65 28.72
N THR A 159 -5.78 -0.68 29.94
CA THR A 159 -5.85 0.46 30.86
C THR A 159 -4.70 1.46 30.57
N THR A 160 -4.85 2.70 31.05
CA THR A 160 -3.75 3.68 31.01
C THR A 160 -2.50 3.19 31.75
N GLY A 161 -2.68 2.46 32.85
CA GLY A 161 -1.57 1.87 33.62
C GLY A 161 -0.79 0.86 32.79
N GLN A 162 -1.49 -0.04 32.10
CA GLN A 162 -0.88 -1.02 31.20
C GLN A 162 -0.12 -0.36 30.05
N VAL A 163 -0.68 0.70 29.43
CA VAL A 163 -0.01 1.45 28.35
C VAL A 163 1.29 2.10 28.82
N LEU A 164 1.26 2.78 29.97
CA LEU A 164 2.46 3.45 30.51
C LEU A 164 3.53 2.44 30.93
N THR A 165 3.14 1.35 31.60
CA THR A 165 4.06 0.27 31.96
C THR A 165 4.67 -0.37 30.72
N LYS A 166 3.87 -0.71 29.70
CA LYS A 166 4.37 -1.29 28.44
C LYS A 166 5.33 -0.35 27.73
N TRP A 167 5.03 0.94 27.69
CA TRP A 167 5.91 1.95 27.10
C TRP A 167 7.27 2.01 27.81
N LEU A 168 7.29 1.99 29.15
CA LEU A 168 8.53 1.94 29.93
C LEU A 168 9.32 0.65 29.69
N LEU A 169 8.64 -0.51 29.65
CA LEU A 169 9.27 -1.80 29.36
C LEU A 169 9.88 -1.84 27.94
N GLN A 170 9.19 -1.29 26.94
CA GLN A 170 9.72 -1.16 25.57
C GLN A 170 10.96 -0.24 25.50
N LYS A 171 11.10 0.68 26.45
CA LYS A 171 12.29 1.53 26.61
C LYS A 171 13.37 0.87 27.48
N ASN A 172 13.20 -0.40 27.85
CA ASN A 172 14.10 -1.17 28.70
C ASN A 172 14.30 -0.52 30.08
N VAL A 173 13.26 0.14 30.60
CA VAL A 173 13.25 0.78 31.93
C VAL A 173 12.64 -0.18 32.95
N ILE A 174 13.33 -0.39 34.08
CA ILE A 174 12.80 -1.16 35.21
C ILE A 174 11.70 -0.34 35.88
N VAL A 175 10.47 -0.88 35.88
CA VAL A 175 9.30 -0.20 36.44
C VAL A 175 9.15 -0.57 37.92
N VAL A 176 9.14 0.45 38.80
CA VAL A 176 8.87 0.29 40.23
C VAL A 176 7.59 1.05 40.57
N THR A 177 6.58 0.34 41.08
CA THR A 177 5.29 0.92 41.49
C THR A 177 4.95 0.51 42.91
N THR A 178 4.06 1.26 43.56
CA THR A 178 3.53 0.92 44.89
C THR A 178 2.01 0.77 44.83
N THR A 179 1.51 -0.30 45.41
CA THR A 179 0.07 -0.54 45.55
C THR A 179 -0.20 -1.58 46.63
N SER A 180 -1.26 -1.40 47.41
CA SER A 180 -1.83 -2.43 48.30
C SER A 180 -3.05 -3.12 47.69
N LYS A 181 -3.49 -2.70 46.50
CA LYS A 181 -4.69 -3.21 45.82
C LYS A 181 -4.31 -4.35 44.88
N VAL A 182 -4.97 -5.50 45.05
CA VAL A 182 -4.72 -6.72 44.26
C VAL A 182 -5.03 -6.49 42.77
N GLU A 183 -6.04 -5.67 42.46
CA GLU A 183 -6.44 -5.37 41.09
C GLU A 183 -5.34 -4.64 40.32
N ARG A 184 -4.61 -3.73 41.00
CA ARG A 184 -3.47 -3.03 40.39
C ARG A 184 -2.25 -3.93 40.22
N ILE A 185 -2.05 -4.91 41.09
CA ILE A 185 -0.97 -5.88 40.93
C ILE A 185 -1.21 -6.70 39.64
N LYS A 186 -2.44 -7.18 39.45
CA LYS A 186 -2.84 -7.88 38.23
C LYS A 186 -2.71 -6.99 36.99
N GLU A 187 -3.15 -5.74 37.08
CA GLU A 187 -2.98 -4.75 35.99
C GLU A 187 -1.51 -4.59 35.55
N PHE A 188 -0.57 -4.57 36.49
CA PHE A 188 0.87 -4.48 36.18
C PHE A 188 1.43 -5.76 35.55
N GLN A 189 0.97 -6.93 36.00
CA GLN A 189 1.37 -8.22 35.42
C GLN A 189 0.84 -8.37 33.99
N ASP A 190 -0.44 -8.08 33.79
CA ASP A 190 -1.12 -8.13 32.49
C ASP A 190 -0.56 -7.11 31.49
N ALA A 191 0.20 -6.11 31.95
CA ALA A 191 0.85 -5.13 31.08
C ALA A 191 1.91 -5.75 30.17
N GLU A 192 2.51 -6.89 30.54
CA GLU A 192 3.47 -7.60 29.70
C GLU A 192 2.80 -8.19 28.44
N ASP A 193 1.55 -8.65 28.58
CA ASP A 193 0.76 -9.28 27.52
C ASP A 193 0.12 -8.27 26.54
N VAL A 194 0.25 -6.98 26.82
CA VAL A 194 -0.22 -5.93 25.90
C VAL A 194 0.60 -6.01 24.60
N PRO A 195 -0.03 -6.11 23.42
CA PRO A 195 0.68 -6.11 22.15
C PRO A 195 1.55 -4.86 21.97
N THR A 196 2.74 -5.05 21.39
CA THR A 196 3.69 -3.98 21.04
C THR A 196 3.43 -3.40 19.66
#